data_AF-J1IUE5-F1
#
_entry.id   AF-J1IUE5-F1
#
_cell.length_a   1.000
_cell.length_b   1.000
_cell.length_c   1.000
_cell.angle_alpha   90.00
_cell.angle_beta   90.00
_cell.angle_gamma   90.00
#
_symmetry.space_group_name_H-M   'P 1'
#
loop_
_entity.id
_entity.type
_entity.pdbx_description
1 polymer ?
#
loop_
_entity_poly.entity_id
_entity_poly.type
_entity_poly.pdbx_seq_one_letter_code
_entity_poly.pdbx_strand_id
1 'polypeptide(L)'
;MMKSLSITRIITFIAFFSISALPASASFGFIDKLTRMFTSVDTIEKYNQLYDKYASKEYTGFTHFNKLSQAQEFVYSRGHHKMPSKFDPVLHRHVFVILCGRFVNLLRGEYNEEMSWAMLPNVISRLRYEHNWSERDFMWAYNESNNSKNPMIYYAKKFLSNSTGTGISPKTQMIVVVSDVSTGDYENTKQVARFCRDLPTIYDIMKP
;
A
#
# COMPACT_ATOMS: atom_id res chain seq x y z
N MET A 1 28.36 16.76 -27.18
CA MET A 1 27.53 16.07 -26.15
C MET A 1 26.43 17.04 -25.70
N MET A 2 25.35 17.20 -26.48
CA MET A 2 24.35 18.29 -26.31
C MET A 2 22.91 17.83 -26.62
N LYS A 3 22.61 16.53 -26.48
CA LYS A 3 21.28 15.96 -26.80
C LYS A 3 20.37 15.77 -25.58
N SER A 4 20.91 15.77 -24.36
CA SER A 4 20.13 15.46 -23.14
C SER A 4 19.30 16.67 -22.63
N LEU A 5 19.87 17.88 -22.66
CA LEU A 5 19.19 19.11 -22.17
C LEU A 5 17.99 19.54 -23.03
N SER A 6 17.95 19.12 -24.30
CA SER A 6 16.88 19.46 -25.25
C SER A 6 15.60 18.67 -24.99
N ILE A 7 15.72 17.37 -24.70
CA ILE A 7 14.57 16.48 -24.49
C ILE A 7 13.81 16.87 -23.22
N THR A 8 14.51 17.17 -22.13
CA THR A 8 13.87 17.62 -20.89
C THR A 8 13.08 18.91 -21.09
N ARG A 9 13.65 19.90 -21.80
CA ARG A 9 12.97 21.16 -22.10
C ARG A 9 11.76 20.98 -23.01
N ILE A 10 11.84 20.10 -24.00
CA ILE A 10 10.71 19.78 -24.90
C ILE A 10 9.55 19.13 -24.12
N ILE A 11 9.84 18.18 -23.23
CA ILE A 11 8.81 17.55 -22.39
C ILE A 11 8.16 18.57 -21.45
N THR A 12 8.95 19.47 -20.86
CA THR A 12 8.41 20.54 -20.01
C THR A 12 7.51 21.48 -20.83
N PHE A 13 7.94 21.85 -22.04
CA PHE A 13 7.20 22.76 -22.92
C PHE A 13 5.88 22.16 -23.40
N ILE A 14 5.85 20.86 -23.78
CA ILE A 14 4.63 20.16 -24.18
C ILE A 14 3.64 20.04 -23.00
N ALA A 15 4.15 19.79 -21.79
CA ALA A 15 3.32 19.78 -20.59
C ALA A 15 2.69 21.16 -20.33
N PHE A 16 3.45 22.25 -20.45
CA PHE A 16 2.95 23.62 -20.30
C PHE A 16 1.97 24.04 -21.41
N PHE A 17 2.21 23.66 -22.67
CA PHE A 17 1.31 23.98 -23.79
C PHE A 17 -0.01 23.20 -23.75
N SER A 18 -0.03 22.01 -23.16
CA SER A 18 -1.25 21.22 -23.00
C SER A 18 -2.14 21.76 -21.86
N ILE A 19 -1.56 22.51 -20.92
CA ILE A 19 -2.25 23.11 -19.77
C ILE A 19 -3.09 24.34 -20.17
N SER A 20 -2.71 25.06 -21.23
CA SER A 20 -3.43 26.28 -21.67
C SER A 20 -4.76 26.00 -22.40
N ALA A 21 -5.00 24.75 -22.83
CA ALA A 21 -6.21 24.35 -23.55
C ALA A 21 -7.22 23.57 -22.69
N LEU A 22 -6.90 23.27 -21.42
CA LEU A 22 -7.76 22.52 -20.52
C LEU A 22 -8.51 23.47 -19.57
N PRO A 23 -9.80 23.22 -19.27
CA PRO A 23 -10.48 23.96 -18.21
C PRO A 23 -9.68 23.82 -16.90
N ALA A 24 -9.60 24.90 -16.12
CA ALA A 24 -8.72 24.99 -14.96
C ALA A 24 -8.81 23.78 -14.01
N SER A 25 -10.02 23.22 -13.82
CA SER A 25 -10.24 22.02 -13.01
C SER A 25 -9.59 20.74 -13.59
N ALA A 26 -9.55 20.58 -14.91
CA ALA A 26 -8.87 19.48 -15.58
C ALA A 26 -7.34 19.68 -15.59
N SER A 27 -6.88 20.93 -15.67
CA SER A 27 -5.47 21.31 -15.55
C SER A 27 -4.91 20.96 -14.16
N PHE A 28 -5.60 21.29 -13.07
CA PHE A 28 -5.14 20.96 -11.71
C PHE A 28 -5.09 19.44 -11.46
N GLY A 29 -6.10 18.69 -11.92
CA GLY A 29 -6.10 17.23 -11.82
C GLY A 29 -4.98 16.56 -12.63
N PHE A 30 -4.66 17.11 -13.80
CA PHE A 30 -3.56 16.64 -14.65
C PHE A 30 -2.18 16.96 -14.04
N ILE A 31 -2.00 18.17 -13.52
CA ILE A 31 -0.75 18.58 -12.85
C ILE A 31 -0.49 17.71 -11.62
N ASP A 32 -1.50 17.50 -10.76
CA ASP A 32 -1.36 16.63 -9.58
C ASP A 32 -1.00 15.18 -9.97
N LYS A 33 -1.63 14.64 -11.02
CA LYS A 33 -1.29 13.31 -11.55
C LYS A 33 0.15 13.24 -12.07
N LEU A 34 0.61 14.27 -12.81
CA LEU A 34 2.00 14.36 -13.28
C LEU A 34 2.98 14.47 -12.12
N THR A 35 2.72 15.35 -11.15
CA THR A 35 3.58 15.52 -9.98
C THR A 35 3.74 14.20 -9.21
N ARG A 36 2.65 13.46 -8.99
CA ARG A 36 2.69 12.12 -8.39
C ARG A 36 3.55 11.14 -9.21
N MET A 37 3.43 11.18 -10.53
CA MET A 37 4.18 10.31 -11.44
C MET A 37 5.70 10.52 -11.36
N PHE A 38 6.17 11.75 -11.16
CA PHE A 38 7.60 12.06 -11.06
C PHE A 38 8.14 12.05 -9.61
N THR A 39 7.28 12.03 -8.60
CA THR A 39 7.72 11.98 -7.19
C THR A 39 8.33 10.62 -6.86
N SER A 40 9.62 10.57 -6.52
CA SER A 40 10.28 9.33 -6.09
C SER A 40 9.84 8.94 -4.68
N VAL A 41 9.52 7.66 -4.47
CA VAL A 41 9.13 7.10 -3.17
C VAL A 41 9.86 5.78 -2.94
N ASP A 42 11.17 5.84 -2.92
CA ASP A 42 12.07 4.69 -2.88
C ASP A 42 12.46 4.23 -1.47
N THR A 43 12.21 5.07 -0.45
CA THR A 43 12.52 4.77 0.95
C THR A 43 11.32 5.07 1.85
N ILE A 44 11.33 4.51 3.06
CA ILE A 44 10.27 4.72 4.04
C ILE A 44 10.26 6.18 4.54
N GLU A 45 11.42 6.83 4.62
CA GLU A 45 11.56 8.23 5.00
C GLU A 45 10.88 9.15 3.98
N LYS A 46 11.06 8.88 2.69
CA LYS A 46 10.39 9.64 1.62
C LYS A 46 8.88 9.42 1.65
N TYR A 47 8.45 8.18 1.92
CA TYR A 47 7.02 7.88 2.12
C TYR A 47 6.45 8.66 3.31
N ASN A 48 7.16 8.71 4.45
CA ASN A 48 6.74 9.42 5.65
C ASN A 48 6.64 10.93 5.41
N GLN A 49 7.62 11.52 4.71
CA GLN A 49 7.56 12.93 4.32
C GLN A 49 6.34 13.26 3.44
N LEU A 50 5.93 12.34 2.56
CA LEU A 50 4.70 12.50 1.78
C LEU A 50 3.46 12.37 2.64
N TYR A 51 3.46 11.46 3.61
CA TYR A 51 2.38 11.33 4.57
C TYR A 51 2.23 12.59 5.43
N ASP A 52 3.31 13.18 5.91
CA ASP A 52 3.27 14.42 6.71
C ASP A 52 2.70 15.60 5.90
N LYS A 53 3.07 15.71 4.62
CA LYS A 53 2.48 16.68 3.68
C LYS A 53 0.99 16.43 3.44
N TYR A 54 0.60 15.17 3.28
CA TYR A 54 -0.81 14.80 3.18
C TYR A 54 -1.57 15.15 4.46
N ALA A 55 -1.03 14.81 5.63
CA ALA A 55 -1.65 15.05 6.93
C ALA A 55 -1.84 16.55 7.21
N SER A 56 -0.82 17.37 6.95
CA SER A 56 -0.91 18.83 7.11
C SER A 56 -1.89 19.50 6.15
N LYS A 57 -2.15 18.90 4.98
CA LYS A 57 -3.09 19.44 3.99
C LYS A 57 -4.54 19.01 4.27
N GLU A 58 -4.74 17.73 4.58
CA GLU A 58 -6.08 17.14 4.60
C GLU A 58 -6.75 17.21 5.98
N TYR A 59 -5.98 17.39 7.07
CA TYR A 59 -6.53 17.47 8.42
C TYR A 59 -6.41 18.89 8.97
N THR A 60 -7.44 19.34 9.68
CA THR A 60 -7.48 20.68 10.29
C THR A 60 -7.26 20.61 11.80
N GLY A 61 -6.40 21.49 12.33
CA GLY A 61 -6.14 21.61 13.76
C GLY A 61 -5.69 20.29 14.40
N PHE A 62 -6.28 19.93 15.54
CA PHE A 62 -5.93 18.71 16.29
C PHE A 62 -6.59 17.41 15.76
N THR A 63 -7.32 17.48 14.64
CA THR A 63 -8.10 16.33 14.13
C THR A 63 -7.20 15.14 13.80
N HIS A 64 -6.03 15.38 13.21
CA HIS A 64 -5.06 14.32 12.93
C HIS A 64 -4.58 13.62 14.19
N PHE A 65 -4.19 14.40 15.21
CA PHE A 65 -3.71 13.88 16.50
C PHE A 65 -4.77 13.04 17.21
N ASN A 66 -6.01 13.54 17.30
CA ASN A 66 -7.10 12.83 17.96
C ASN A 66 -7.42 11.50 17.26
N LYS A 67 -7.50 11.51 15.93
CA LYS A 67 -7.74 10.29 15.13
C LYS A 67 -6.58 9.29 15.27
N LEU A 68 -5.34 9.79 15.29
CA LEU A 68 -4.15 8.97 15.49
C LEU A 68 -4.20 8.25 16.84
N SER A 69 -4.52 8.97 17.92
CA SER A 69 -4.69 8.38 19.26
C SER A 69 -5.78 7.29 19.26
N GLN A 70 -6.96 7.60 18.70
CA GLN A 70 -8.07 6.64 18.63
C GLN A 70 -7.70 5.37 17.83
N ALA A 71 -6.99 5.51 16.70
CA ALA A 71 -6.56 4.39 15.90
C ALA A 71 -5.48 3.56 16.59
N GLN A 72 -4.58 4.20 17.34
CA GLN A 72 -3.56 3.51 18.14
C GLN A 72 -4.18 2.71 19.30
N GLU A 73 -5.17 3.27 19.99
CA GLU A 73 -5.94 2.56 21.02
C GLU A 73 -6.64 1.32 20.43
N PHE A 74 -7.25 1.46 19.26
CA PHE A 74 -7.86 0.33 18.55
C PHE A 74 -6.83 -0.75 18.23
N VAL A 75 -5.69 -0.40 17.62
CA VAL A 75 -4.57 -1.31 17.32
C VAL A 75 -4.07 -2.02 18.59
N TYR A 76 -3.95 -1.30 19.69
CA TYR A 76 -3.51 -1.86 20.97
C TYR A 76 -4.51 -2.87 21.52
N SER A 77 -5.79 -2.48 21.60
CA SER A 77 -6.88 -3.31 22.14
C SER A 77 -7.10 -4.62 21.37
N ARG A 78 -6.78 -4.63 20.08
CA ARG A 78 -6.89 -5.81 19.20
C ARG A 78 -5.61 -6.65 19.15
N GLY A 79 -4.55 -6.23 19.84
CA GLY A 79 -3.27 -6.94 19.89
C GLY A 79 -2.38 -6.75 18.65
N HIS A 80 -2.75 -5.86 17.72
CA HIS A 80 -2.04 -5.65 16.46
C HIS A 80 -0.68 -4.95 16.64
N HIS A 81 -0.43 -4.34 17.80
CA HIS A 81 0.87 -3.77 18.16
C HIS A 81 1.99 -4.83 18.24
N LYS A 82 1.65 -6.12 18.32
CA LYS A 82 2.61 -7.24 18.36
C LYS A 82 2.89 -7.84 16.98
N MET A 83 2.21 -7.38 15.93
CA MET A 83 2.39 -7.91 14.58
C MET A 83 3.84 -7.67 14.14
N PRO A 84 4.56 -8.71 13.68
CA PRO A 84 5.97 -8.59 13.28
C PRO A 84 6.08 -7.85 11.95
N SER A 85 6.04 -6.52 12.02
CA SER A 85 6.13 -5.63 10.88
C SER A 85 7.07 -4.48 11.19
N LYS A 86 7.87 -4.09 10.20
CA LYS A 86 8.67 -2.87 10.26
C LYS A 86 7.84 -1.59 10.07
N PHE A 87 6.58 -1.74 9.68
CA PHE A 87 5.67 -0.62 9.44
C PHE A 87 4.73 -0.43 10.63
N ASP A 88 4.62 0.83 11.10
CA ASP A 88 3.57 1.25 12.03
C ASP A 88 2.15 0.99 11.46
N PRO A 89 1.29 0.23 12.17
CA PRO A 89 -0.06 -0.15 11.74
C PRO A 89 -1.00 1.00 11.36
N VAL A 90 -0.81 2.20 11.94
CA VAL A 90 -1.71 3.34 11.76
C VAL A 90 -1.16 4.33 10.73
N LEU A 91 0.11 4.73 10.88
CA LEU A 91 0.77 5.69 10.01
C LEU A 91 1.00 5.11 8.61
N HIS A 92 1.31 3.81 8.52
CA HIS A 92 1.53 3.14 7.24
C HIS A 92 0.32 2.31 6.79
N ARG A 93 -0.89 2.61 7.28
CA ARG A 93 -2.12 1.89 6.91
C ARG A 93 -2.32 1.75 5.40
N HIS A 94 -1.95 2.75 4.59
CA HIS A 94 -2.06 2.67 3.12
C HIS A 94 -1.10 1.64 2.52
N VAL A 95 0.09 1.45 3.11
CA VAL A 95 1.01 0.35 2.75
C VAL A 95 0.34 -0.99 3.02
N PHE A 96 -0.30 -1.12 4.18
CA PHE A 96 -1.05 -2.33 4.53
C PHE A 96 -2.25 -2.59 3.64
N VAL A 97 -2.94 -1.55 3.13
CA VAL A 97 -4.01 -1.73 2.13
C VAL A 97 -3.47 -2.46 0.90
N ILE A 98 -2.28 -2.09 0.42
CA ILE A 98 -1.67 -2.77 -0.73
C ILE A 98 -1.24 -4.20 -0.37
N LEU A 99 -0.59 -4.38 0.78
CA LEU A 99 -0.09 -5.69 1.21
C LEU A 99 -1.24 -6.68 1.44
N CYS A 100 -2.29 -6.28 2.16
CA CYS A 100 -3.47 -7.10 2.38
C CYS A 100 -4.21 -7.40 1.06
N GLY A 101 -4.31 -6.42 0.15
CA GLY A 101 -4.97 -6.61 -1.14
C GLY A 101 -4.31 -7.70 -2.00
N ARG A 102 -2.98 -7.85 -1.94
CA ARG A 102 -2.24 -8.89 -2.68
C ARG A 102 -2.61 -10.31 -2.25
N PHE A 103 -3.12 -10.53 -1.04
CA PHE A 103 -3.53 -11.86 -0.61
C PHE A 103 -4.77 -12.37 -1.38
N VAL A 104 -5.59 -11.48 -1.95
CA VAL A 104 -6.65 -11.91 -2.89
C VAL A 104 -6.05 -12.58 -4.11
N ASN A 105 -5.02 -11.97 -4.71
CA ASN A 105 -4.33 -12.52 -5.88
C ASN A 105 -3.67 -13.86 -5.56
N LEU A 106 -3.05 -13.98 -4.38
CA LEU A 106 -2.51 -15.25 -3.88
C LEU A 106 -3.61 -16.32 -3.81
N LEU A 107 -4.71 -16.05 -3.11
CA LEU A 107 -5.77 -17.03 -2.89
C LEU A 107 -6.48 -17.46 -4.17
N ARG A 108 -6.50 -16.60 -5.19
CA ARG A 108 -6.99 -16.88 -6.55
C ARG A 108 -5.98 -17.61 -7.43
N GLY A 109 -4.75 -17.80 -6.96
CA GLY A 109 -3.69 -18.48 -7.71
C GLY A 109 -3.04 -17.63 -8.80
N GLU A 110 -3.20 -16.30 -8.77
CA GLU A 110 -2.63 -15.40 -9.79
C GLU A 110 -1.09 -15.41 -9.80
N TYR A 111 -0.45 -15.87 -8.73
CA TYR A 111 1.00 -16.01 -8.62
C TYR A 111 1.52 -17.42 -8.98
N ASN A 112 0.65 -18.38 -9.30
CA ASN A 112 1.04 -19.79 -9.48
C ASN A 112 2.04 -19.99 -10.62
N GLU A 113 1.86 -19.27 -11.74
CA GLU A 113 2.77 -19.37 -12.88
C GLU A 113 4.13 -18.72 -12.59
N GLU A 114 4.11 -17.48 -12.09
CA GLU A 114 5.32 -16.70 -11.78
C GLU A 114 6.16 -17.35 -10.66
N MET A 115 5.50 -18.05 -9.73
CA MET A 115 6.11 -18.65 -8.54
C MET A 115 5.87 -20.16 -8.46
N SER A 116 5.93 -20.85 -9.61
CA SER A 116 5.72 -22.31 -9.70
C SER A 116 6.62 -23.13 -8.76
N TRP A 117 7.84 -22.64 -8.50
CA TRP A 117 8.80 -23.25 -7.57
C TRP A 117 8.33 -23.27 -6.10
N ALA A 118 7.37 -22.42 -5.72
CA ALA A 118 6.95 -22.24 -4.33
C ALA A 118 5.80 -23.16 -3.90
N MET A 119 5.34 -24.07 -4.77
CA MET A 119 4.21 -24.97 -4.52
C MET A 119 2.97 -24.24 -3.96
N LEU A 120 2.66 -23.06 -4.50
CA LEU A 120 1.59 -22.19 -4.01
C LEU A 120 0.23 -22.88 -3.88
N PRO A 121 -0.19 -23.83 -4.75
CA PRO A 121 -1.44 -24.56 -4.52
C PRO A 121 -1.53 -25.25 -3.15
N ASN A 122 -0.43 -25.84 -2.67
CA ASN A 122 -0.38 -26.46 -1.34
C ASN A 122 -0.45 -25.41 -0.23
N VAL A 123 0.28 -24.30 -0.40
CA VAL A 123 0.27 -23.18 0.56
C VAL A 123 -1.13 -22.58 0.66
N ILE A 124 -1.80 -22.31 -0.47
CA ILE A 124 -3.17 -21.79 -0.54
C ILE A 124 -4.14 -22.76 0.15
N SER A 125 -4.01 -24.06 -0.10
CA SER A 125 -4.82 -25.08 0.58
C SER A 125 -4.68 -24.99 2.10
N ARG A 126 -3.44 -24.95 2.62
CA ARG A 126 -3.18 -24.83 4.05
C ARG A 126 -3.70 -23.51 4.63
N LEU A 127 -3.48 -22.38 3.95
CA LEU A 127 -4.03 -21.08 4.36
C LEU A 127 -5.56 -21.14 4.52
N ARG A 128 -6.27 -21.79 3.60
CA ARG A 128 -7.72 -21.95 3.66
C ARG A 128 -8.16 -22.88 4.79
N TYR A 129 -7.58 -24.07 4.89
CA TYR A 129 -8.08 -25.12 5.80
C TYR A 129 -7.51 -25.04 7.22
N GLU A 130 -6.24 -24.70 7.37
CA GLU A 130 -5.56 -24.66 8.68
C GLU A 130 -5.66 -23.27 9.33
N HIS A 131 -5.73 -22.21 8.52
CA HIS A 131 -5.71 -20.83 9.00
C HIS A 131 -7.02 -20.06 8.74
N ASN A 132 -8.02 -20.70 8.12
CA ASN A 132 -9.31 -20.09 7.76
C ASN A 132 -9.20 -18.78 6.97
N TRP A 133 -8.17 -18.65 6.13
CA TRP A 133 -8.08 -17.53 5.21
C TRP A 133 -9.15 -17.66 4.13
N SER A 134 -9.85 -16.56 3.89
CA SER A 134 -10.77 -16.41 2.78
C SER A 134 -10.48 -15.12 2.02
N GLU A 135 -10.83 -15.06 0.74
CA GLU A 135 -10.69 -13.84 -0.05
C GLU A 135 -11.44 -12.68 0.60
N ARG A 136 -12.58 -12.96 1.24
CA ARG A 136 -13.41 -11.97 1.94
C ARG A 136 -12.63 -11.18 2.99
N ASP A 137 -11.67 -11.81 3.66
CA ASP A 137 -10.83 -11.18 4.67
C ASP A 137 -9.94 -10.06 4.09
N PHE A 138 -9.71 -10.10 2.78
CA PHE A 138 -8.78 -9.23 2.06
C PHE A 138 -9.47 -8.37 0.98
N MET A 139 -10.73 -8.67 0.64
CA MET A 139 -11.44 -8.03 -0.48
C MET A 139 -11.56 -6.51 -0.33
N TRP A 140 -11.79 -5.99 0.88
CA TRP A 140 -11.84 -4.55 1.10
C TRP A 140 -10.51 -3.89 0.70
N ALA A 141 -9.40 -4.45 1.17
CA ALA A 141 -8.06 -3.93 0.88
C ALA A 141 -7.73 -4.06 -0.62
N TYR A 142 -8.11 -5.16 -1.26
CA TYR A 142 -7.98 -5.33 -2.70
C TYR A 142 -8.72 -4.24 -3.48
N ASN A 143 -9.99 -4.00 -3.14
CA ASN A 143 -10.82 -2.99 -3.81
C ASN A 143 -10.27 -1.58 -3.58
N GLU A 144 -9.92 -1.23 -2.33
CA GLU A 144 -9.35 0.06 -2.00
C GLU A 144 -8.00 0.26 -2.69
N SER A 145 -7.15 -0.78 -2.73
CA SER A 145 -5.88 -0.70 -3.43
C SER A 145 -6.08 -0.38 -4.91
N ASN A 146 -7.08 -0.95 -5.59
CA ASN A 146 -7.26 -0.80 -7.03
C ASN A 146 -8.04 0.46 -7.43
N ASN A 147 -8.96 0.93 -6.59
CA ASN A 147 -9.94 1.95 -6.96
C ASN A 147 -9.83 3.25 -6.15
N SER A 148 -8.95 3.33 -5.15
CA SER A 148 -8.90 4.50 -4.27
C SER A 148 -8.45 5.77 -5.00
N LYS A 149 -9.12 6.87 -4.65
CA LYS A 149 -8.71 8.23 -5.02
C LYS A 149 -7.69 8.82 -4.03
N ASN A 150 -7.41 8.12 -2.91
CA ASN A 150 -6.47 8.59 -1.90
C ASN A 150 -5.04 8.63 -2.47
N PRO A 151 -4.37 9.79 -2.52
CA PRO A 151 -2.99 9.90 -3.01
C PRO A 151 -2.00 8.97 -2.31
N MET A 152 -2.21 8.70 -1.02
CA MET A 152 -1.31 7.84 -0.25
C MET A 152 -1.38 6.38 -0.69
N ILE A 153 -2.50 5.90 -1.26
CA ILE A 153 -2.58 4.57 -1.88
C ILE A 153 -1.67 4.50 -3.13
N TYR A 154 -1.65 5.56 -3.94
CA TYR A 154 -0.75 5.64 -5.09
C TYR A 154 0.73 5.61 -4.65
N TYR A 155 1.10 6.43 -3.66
CA TYR A 155 2.47 6.45 -3.16
C TYR A 155 2.86 5.15 -2.46
N ALA A 156 1.95 4.51 -1.72
CA ALA A 156 2.18 3.20 -1.13
C ALA A 156 2.45 2.12 -2.19
N LYS A 157 1.67 2.09 -3.28
CA LYS A 157 1.95 1.21 -4.42
C LYS A 157 3.34 1.46 -5.00
N LYS A 158 3.66 2.74 -5.28
CA LYS A 158 4.96 3.11 -5.85
C LYS A 158 6.12 2.71 -4.94
N PHE A 159 5.97 2.92 -3.63
CA PHE A 159 6.93 2.51 -2.62
C PHE A 159 7.16 0.99 -2.60
N LEU A 160 6.09 0.21 -2.64
CA LEU A 160 6.17 -1.25 -2.62
C LEU A 160 6.60 -1.88 -3.96
N SER A 161 6.43 -1.16 -5.07
CA SER A 161 6.88 -1.59 -6.40
C SER A 161 8.36 -1.29 -6.67
N ASN A 162 9.01 -0.46 -5.86
CA ASN A 162 10.41 -0.11 -6.09
C ASN A 162 11.35 -1.26 -5.67
N SER A 163 12.11 -1.79 -6.63
CA SER A 163 13.04 -2.90 -6.44
C SER A 163 14.39 -2.50 -5.84
N THR A 164 14.71 -1.21 -5.77
CA THR A 164 15.99 -0.69 -5.25
C THR A 164 15.96 -0.27 -3.78
N GLY A 165 14.78 -0.31 -3.15
CA GLY A 165 14.56 0.22 -1.81
C GLY A 165 14.11 -0.82 -0.78
N THR A 166 13.63 -0.34 0.36
CA THR A 166 13.05 -1.17 1.43
C THR A 166 11.60 -1.62 1.14
N GLY A 167 11.10 -1.42 -0.09
CA GLY A 167 9.79 -1.87 -0.52
C GLY A 167 9.64 -3.39 -0.43
N ILE A 168 8.40 -3.86 -0.23
CA ILE A 168 8.09 -5.30 -0.24
C ILE A 168 7.43 -5.63 -1.58
N SER A 169 8.18 -6.26 -2.48
CA SER A 169 7.64 -6.73 -3.75
C SER A 169 6.59 -7.85 -3.54
N PRO A 170 5.67 -8.10 -4.49
CA PRO A 170 4.75 -9.24 -4.41
C PRO A 170 5.49 -10.55 -4.16
N LYS A 171 6.56 -10.81 -4.92
CA LYS A 171 7.42 -11.99 -4.76
C LYS A 171 7.99 -12.09 -3.35
N THR A 172 8.59 -11.02 -2.83
CA THR A 172 9.14 -11.00 -1.46
C THR A 172 8.08 -11.30 -0.42
N GLN A 173 6.88 -10.72 -0.55
CA GLN A 173 5.78 -10.98 0.36
C GLN A 173 5.32 -12.45 0.31
N MET A 174 5.18 -13.02 -0.88
CA MET A 174 4.77 -14.42 -1.03
C MET A 174 5.81 -15.40 -0.46
N ILE A 175 7.11 -15.08 -0.58
CA ILE A 175 8.19 -15.88 0.05
C ILE A 175 7.99 -15.97 1.56
N VAL A 176 7.66 -14.86 2.22
CA VAL A 176 7.41 -14.84 3.66
C VAL A 176 6.20 -15.71 4.00
N VAL A 177 5.09 -15.59 3.26
CA VAL A 177 3.89 -16.43 3.48
C VAL A 177 4.20 -17.92 3.33
N VAL A 178 4.92 -18.28 2.27
CA VAL A 178 5.32 -19.68 2.00
C VAL A 178 6.18 -20.21 3.15
N SER A 179 7.13 -19.39 3.63
CA SER A 179 7.98 -19.73 4.77
C SER A 179 7.14 -19.96 6.03
N ASP A 180 6.27 -19.02 6.39
CA ASP A 180 5.44 -19.07 7.61
C ASP A 180 4.52 -20.31 7.62
N VAL A 181 3.91 -20.63 6.48
CA VAL A 181 3.10 -21.85 6.33
C VAL A 181 3.97 -23.10 6.45
N SER A 182 5.16 -23.12 5.82
CA SER A 182 6.04 -24.29 5.82
C SER A 182 6.65 -24.58 7.19
N THR A 183 7.02 -23.55 7.96
CA THR A 183 7.56 -23.69 9.32
C THR A 183 6.47 -23.94 10.36
N GLY A 184 5.19 -23.77 10.00
CA GLY A 184 4.06 -23.91 10.92
C GLY A 184 3.94 -22.72 11.88
N ASP A 185 4.29 -21.51 11.45
CA ASP A 185 4.03 -20.28 12.21
C ASP A 185 2.54 -19.90 12.12
N TYR A 186 1.72 -20.68 12.83
CA TYR A 186 0.27 -20.55 12.83
C TYR A 186 -0.20 -19.22 13.43
N GLU A 187 0.52 -18.70 14.42
CA GLU A 187 0.13 -17.46 15.09
C GLU A 187 0.39 -16.25 14.22
N ASN A 188 1.55 -16.18 13.54
CA ASN A 188 1.81 -15.07 12.62
C ASN A 188 0.80 -15.04 11.46
N THR A 189 0.55 -16.20 10.85
CA THR A 189 -0.39 -16.33 9.73
C THR A 189 -1.83 -15.95 10.13
N LYS A 190 -2.27 -16.30 11.35
CA LYS A 190 -3.58 -15.90 11.89
C LYS A 190 -3.63 -14.40 12.21
N GLN A 191 -2.56 -13.82 12.75
CA GLN A 191 -2.48 -12.40 13.04
C GLN A 191 -2.60 -11.56 11.78
N VAL A 192 -1.95 -11.96 10.68
CA VAL A 192 -2.04 -11.26 9.39
C VAL A 192 -3.49 -11.15 8.90
N ALA A 193 -4.25 -12.25 8.86
CA ALA A 193 -5.65 -12.21 8.43
C ALA A 193 -6.56 -11.44 9.40
N ARG A 194 -6.30 -11.50 10.71
CA ARG A 194 -7.02 -10.69 11.70
C ARG A 194 -6.76 -9.20 11.49
N PHE A 195 -5.51 -8.82 11.29
CA PHE A 195 -5.14 -7.44 11.01
C PHE A 195 -5.77 -6.92 9.72
N CYS A 196 -5.70 -7.68 8.62
CA CYS A 196 -6.30 -7.26 7.34
C CYS A 196 -7.83 -7.09 7.43
N ARG A 197 -8.51 -7.87 8.27
CA ARG A 197 -9.95 -7.70 8.55
C ARG A 197 -10.26 -6.43 9.34
N ASP A 198 -9.38 -6.05 10.25
CA ASP A 198 -9.55 -4.88 11.12
C ASP A 198 -9.02 -3.59 10.46
N LEU A 199 -8.20 -3.70 9.42
CA LEU A 199 -7.63 -2.59 8.66
C LEU A 199 -8.66 -1.57 8.13
N PRO A 200 -9.85 -1.95 7.63
CA PRO A 200 -10.89 -0.98 7.26
C PRO A 200 -11.24 -0.03 8.40
N THR A 201 -11.33 -0.54 9.64
CA THR A 201 -11.65 0.27 10.81
C THR A 201 -10.54 1.26 11.12
N ILE A 202 -9.28 0.82 11.08
CA ILE A 202 -8.11 1.71 11.25
C ILE A 202 -8.12 2.80 10.18
N TYR A 203 -8.42 2.43 8.94
CA TYR A 203 -8.49 3.34 7.80
C TYR A 203 -9.60 4.38 7.97
N ASP A 204 -10.78 3.96 8.39
CA ASP A 204 -11.95 4.82 8.58
C ASP A 204 -11.80 5.77 9.76
N ILE A 205 -11.24 5.33 10.89
CA ILE A 205 -10.89 6.21 12.02
C ILE A 205 -9.98 7.34 11.53
N MET A 206 -8.95 6.96 10.77
CA MET A 206 -7.94 7.89 10.24
C MET A 206 -8.39 8.64 8.99
N LYS A 207 -9.59 8.45 8.45
CA LYS A 207 -10.03 9.21 7.28
C LYS A 207 -10.14 10.71 7.63
N PRO A 208 -9.54 11.63 6.86
CA PRO A 208 -9.68 13.07 7.09
C PRO A 208 -11.15 13.52 7.10
#